data_AF-A0A9X7JMD2-F1
#
_entry.id   AF-A0A9X7JMD2-F1
#
_cell.length_a   1.000
_cell.length_b   1.000
_cell.length_c   1.000
_cell.angle_alpha   90.00
_cell.angle_beta   90.00
_cell.angle_gamma   90.00
#
_symmetry.space_group_name_H-M   'P 1'
#
loop_
_entity.id
_entity.type
_entity.pdbx_description
1 polymer ?
#
loop_
_entity_poly.entity_id
_entity_poly.type
_entity_poly.pdbx_seq_one_letter_code
_entity_poly.pdbx_strand_id
1 'polypeptide(L)'
;MTVGVYELKGGSPQSIWTEAKVRVPDPDMIVIGGGATGTNWPEGAYLTASYPDWDKKAWVVSSKDHINRNEHILTAYAIGLKIRGISAYDLADMVKISPSSNVYGQYPSAEIGVGSNDYALVGGGFRIDWQGWGNMATASYPNPQSGYNSWVASSKDHLHVSPASITSYAIGLPRWLPQIGRSLQARTTTAASFESNKPGVDIDVEDGFALTGGGGLVERHNGAGNLIWKMAPRIHPNPGFDVASKEHNQPDTATIRAYALGIRIV
;
A
#
# COMPACT_ATOMS: atom_id res chain seq x y z
N MET A 1 -16.57 -14.20 -6.51
CA MET A 1 -15.46 -13.39 -7.05
C MET A 1 -14.18 -14.19 -6.95
N THR A 2 -13.13 -13.74 -7.64
CA THR A 2 -11.79 -14.34 -7.54
C THR A 2 -10.78 -13.22 -7.33
N VAL A 3 -9.87 -13.44 -6.38
CA VAL A 3 -8.70 -12.58 -6.14
C VAL A 3 -7.45 -13.42 -6.37
N GLY A 4 -6.42 -12.82 -6.95
CA GLY A 4 -5.07 -13.39 -7.04
C GLY A 4 -4.03 -12.36 -6.59
N VAL A 5 -2.95 -12.84 -5.96
CA VAL A 5 -1.76 -12.04 -5.65
C VAL A 5 -0.66 -12.46 -6.62
N TYR A 6 -0.08 -11.49 -7.29
CA TYR A 6 0.95 -11.67 -8.31
C TYR A 6 2.21 -10.96 -7.85
N GLU A 7 3.34 -11.64 -7.99
CA GLU A 7 4.65 -11.17 -7.55
C GLU A 7 5.55 -10.93 -8.75
N LEU A 8 6.29 -9.83 -8.72
CA LEU A 8 7.45 -9.60 -9.56
C LEU A 8 8.66 -9.34 -8.65
N LYS A 9 9.62 -10.26 -8.69
CA LYS A 9 10.92 -10.06 -8.05
C LYS A 9 11.86 -9.32 -8.99
N GLY A 10 12.46 -8.24 -8.52
CA GLY A 10 13.47 -7.49 -9.26
C GLY A 10 14.63 -8.39 -9.69
N GLY A 11 15.22 -8.09 -10.84
CA GLY A 11 16.36 -8.82 -11.41
C GLY A 11 17.64 -8.64 -10.59
N SER A 12 18.53 -7.76 -11.07
CA SER A 12 19.79 -7.47 -10.37
C SER A 12 19.55 -6.53 -9.17
N PRO A 13 20.24 -6.72 -8.03
CA PRO A 13 20.19 -5.78 -6.92
C PRO A 13 20.55 -4.36 -7.35
N GLN A 14 19.81 -3.38 -6.82
CA GLN A 14 20.02 -1.96 -7.10
C GLN A 14 19.83 -1.17 -5.81
N SER A 15 20.52 -0.04 -5.68
CA SER A 15 20.34 0.90 -4.57
C SER A 15 19.00 1.63 -4.63
N ILE A 16 18.48 1.83 -5.83
CA ILE A 16 17.23 2.56 -6.08
C ILE A 16 16.42 1.76 -7.11
N TRP A 17 15.15 1.57 -6.82
CA TRP A 17 14.15 1.06 -7.75
C TRP A 17 13.11 2.15 -7.98
N THR A 18 12.92 2.53 -9.23
CA THR A 18 11.92 3.52 -9.65
C THR A 18 10.86 2.87 -10.52
N GLU A 19 9.60 3.03 -10.13
CA GLU A 19 8.41 2.68 -10.93
C GLU A 19 8.43 1.24 -11.47
N ALA A 20 8.90 0.28 -10.65
CA ALA A 20 8.79 -1.13 -10.98
C ALA A 20 7.31 -1.51 -11.07
N LYS A 21 6.91 -2.14 -12.18
CA LYS A 21 5.52 -2.49 -12.47
C LYS A 21 5.31 -3.99 -12.41
N VAL A 22 4.39 -4.43 -11.57
CA VAL A 22 3.90 -5.82 -11.55
C VAL A 22 2.53 -5.88 -12.20
N ARG A 23 2.45 -6.61 -13.31
CA ARG A 23 1.22 -6.79 -14.10
C ARG A 23 0.47 -8.03 -13.67
N VAL A 24 -0.86 -7.98 -13.74
CA VAL A 24 -1.69 -9.17 -13.63
C VAL A 24 -1.82 -9.82 -15.02
N PRO A 25 -1.37 -11.07 -15.21
CA PRO A 25 -1.38 -11.75 -16.51
C PRO A 25 -2.77 -12.23 -16.93
N ASP A 26 -3.71 -12.40 -16.00
CA ASP A 26 -5.08 -12.78 -16.30
C ASP A 26 -5.82 -11.58 -16.94
N PRO A 27 -6.22 -11.64 -18.23
CA PRO A 27 -6.87 -10.52 -18.90
C PRO A 27 -8.24 -10.18 -18.30
N ASP A 28 -8.89 -11.14 -17.62
CA ASP A 28 -10.19 -10.97 -16.99
C ASP A 28 -10.11 -10.26 -15.63
N MET A 29 -8.89 -10.00 -15.13
CA MET A 29 -8.67 -9.30 -13.86
C MET A 29 -8.28 -7.84 -14.09
N ILE A 30 -8.65 -7.01 -13.11
CA ILE A 30 -8.08 -5.67 -12.92
C ILE A 30 -7.25 -5.65 -11.64
N VAL A 31 -6.30 -4.72 -11.55
CA VAL A 31 -5.51 -4.46 -10.35
C VAL A 31 -6.27 -3.49 -9.45
N ILE A 32 -6.48 -3.88 -8.19
CA ILE A 32 -7.22 -3.09 -7.19
C ILE A 32 -6.41 -2.80 -5.92
N GLY A 33 -5.20 -3.34 -5.84
CA GLY A 33 -4.31 -3.19 -4.70
C GLY A 33 -2.94 -3.81 -5.01
N GLY A 34 -2.04 -3.73 -4.05
CA GLY A 34 -0.69 -4.25 -4.20
C GLY A 34 0.18 -3.87 -3.02
N GLY A 35 1.49 -3.90 -3.23
CA GLY A 35 2.47 -3.58 -2.21
C GLY A 35 3.89 -3.90 -2.68
N ALA A 36 4.85 -3.74 -1.77
CA ALA A 36 6.25 -4.05 -2.03
C ALA A 36 6.98 -4.53 -0.78
N THR A 37 8.05 -5.28 -1.00
CA THR A 37 9.06 -5.61 0.01
C THR A 37 10.43 -5.20 -0.50
N GLY A 38 11.07 -4.25 0.18
CA GLY A 38 12.49 -3.97 0.02
C GLY A 38 13.33 -4.97 0.81
N THR A 39 14.17 -4.49 1.72
CA THR A 39 14.92 -5.34 2.64
C THR A 39 14.99 -4.70 4.02
N ASN A 40 15.13 -5.51 5.06
CA ASN A 40 15.43 -5.06 6.42
C ASN A 40 16.94 -4.87 6.65
N TRP A 41 17.78 -5.72 6.02
CA TRP A 41 19.22 -5.76 6.23
C TRP A 41 20.01 -5.53 4.93
N PRO A 42 21.24 -4.99 5.02
CA PRO A 42 21.86 -4.44 6.23
C PRO A 42 21.26 -3.10 6.69
N GLU A 43 21.19 -2.13 5.80
CA GLU A 43 20.77 -0.76 6.16
C GLU A 43 19.27 -0.55 6.04
N GLY A 44 18.59 -1.44 5.30
CA GLY A 44 17.19 -1.31 4.94
C GLY A 44 17.02 -0.78 3.52
N ALA A 45 15.89 -1.08 2.90
CA ALA A 45 15.47 -0.46 1.66
C ALA A 45 14.01 -0.03 1.79
N TYR A 46 13.81 1.28 1.79
CA TYR A 46 12.57 1.89 2.22
C TYR A 46 11.68 2.20 1.04
N LEU A 47 10.39 2.03 1.23
CA LEU A 47 9.41 2.26 0.18
C LEU A 47 9.25 3.75 -0.07
N THR A 48 9.23 4.12 -1.35
CA THR A 48 8.96 5.48 -1.82
C THR A 48 7.74 5.56 -2.73
N ALA A 49 7.23 4.41 -3.19
CA ALA A 49 5.95 4.36 -3.87
C ALA A 49 5.30 2.97 -3.76
N SER A 50 3.97 2.96 -3.75
CA SER A 50 3.11 1.79 -3.93
C SER A 50 1.72 2.27 -4.30
N TYR A 51 1.37 2.29 -5.60
CA TYR A 51 0.15 2.91 -6.11
C TYR A 51 -0.38 2.22 -7.38
N PRO A 52 -1.67 2.39 -7.73
CA PRO A 52 -2.24 1.78 -8.93
C PRO A 52 -1.68 2.43 -10.20
N ASP A 53 -1.43 1.64 -11.24
CA ASP A 53 -1.28 2.17 -12.59
C ASP A 53 -2.64 2.62 -13.14
N TRP A 54 -2.67 3.68 -13.95
CA TRP A 54 -3.93 4.26 -14.44
C TRP A 54 -4.73 3.33 -15.35
N ASP A 55 -4.05 2.39 -16.02
CA ASP A 55 -4.68 1.35 -16.85
C ASP A 55 -5.38 0.26 -16.02
N LYS A 56 -5.21 0.26 -14.67
CA LYS A 56 -5.72 -0.76 -13.74
C LYS A 56 -5.25 -2.17 -14.09
N LYS A 57 -4.10 -2.32 -14.74
CA LYS A 57 -3.50 -3.62 -15.11
C LYS A 57 -2.14 -3.85 -14.47
N ALA A 58 -1.58 -2.84 -13.81
CA ALA A 58 -0.36 -2.96 -13.03
C ALA A 58 -0.45 -2.28 -11.66
N TRP A 59 0.38 -2.74 -10.74
CA TRP A 59 0.74 -2.01 -9.53
C TRP A 59 2.16 -1.45 -9.67
N VAL A 60 2.36 -0.20 -9.27
CA VAL A 60 3.64 0.52 -9.42
C VAL A 60 4.26 0.71 -8.04
N VAL A 61 5.54 0.34 -7.92
CA VAL A 61 6.28 0.43 -6.66
C VAL A 61 7.68 1.00 -6.85
N SER A 62 8.19 1.64 -5.81
CA SER A 62 9.54 2.20 -5.77
C SER A 62 10.15 1.99 -4.38
N SER A 63 11.47 1.83 -4.32
CA SER A 63 12.23 1.76 -3.08
C SER A 63 13.62 2.36 -3.25
N LYS A 64 14.25 2.74 -2.14
CA LYS A 64 15.64 3.21 -2.12
C LYS A 64 16.34 2.82 -0.84
N ASP A 65 17.66 2.68 -0.92
CA ASP A 65 18.53 2.82 0.24
C ASP A 65 18.49 4.26 0.78
N HIS A 66 19.12 4.52 1.93
CA HIS A 66 19.20 5.87 2.48
C HIS A 66 20.53 6.04 3.19
N ILE A 67 21.23 7.17 2.98
CA ILE A 67 22.56 7.51 3.54
C ILE A 67 23.66 6.52 3.18
N ASN A 68 23.56 5.31 3.69
CA ASN A 68 24.42 4.18 3.41
C ASN A 68 23.90 3.44 2.18
N ARG A 69 24.81 3.18 1.24
CA ARG A 69 24.48 2.41 0.04
C ARG A 69 24.03 1.00 0.42
N ASN A 70 22.87 0.57 -0.08
CA ASN A 70 22.33 -0.76 0.14
C ASN A 70 21.65 -1.30 -1.12
N GLU A 71 22.42 -2.01 -1.94
CA GLU A 71 21.87 -2.71 -3.09
C GLU A 71 20.91 -3.81 -2.62
N HIS A 72 19.68 -3.78 -3.14
CA HIS A 72 18.65 -4.71 -2.73
C HIS A 72 17.82 -5.17 -3.93
N ILE A 73 17.17 -6.31 -3.76
CA ILE A 73 16.10 -6.75 -4.66
C ILE A 73 14.79 -6.18 -4.11
N LEU A 74 14.01 -5.54 -4.98
CA LEU A 74 12.63 -5.14 -4.69
C LEU A 74 11.70 -6.27 -5.14
N THR A 75 10.83 -6.72 -4.25
CA THR A 75 9.69 -7.57 -4.62
C THR A 75 8.44 -6.71 -4.70
N ALA A 76 7.80 -6.67 -5.87
CA ALA A 76 6.56 -5.96 -6.13
C ALA A 76 5.36 -6.92 -6.12
N TYR A 77 4.22 -6.47 -5.60
CA TYR A 77 2.98 -7.25 -5.55
C TYR A 77 1.81 -6.49 -6.19
N ALA A 78 0.97 -7.22 -6.94
CA ALA A 78 -0.35 -6.76 -7.39
C ALA A 78 -1.44 -7.70 -6.89
N ILE A 79 -2.59 -7.13 -6.53
CA ILE A 79 -3.81 -7.84 -6.19
C ILE A 79 -4.77 -7.69 -7.37
N GLY A 80 -4.98 -8.79 -8.10
CA GLY A 80 -5.94 -8.89 -9.19
C GLY A 80 -7.33 -9.26 -8.68
N LEU A 81 -8.37 -8.65 -9.24
CA LEU A 81 -9.78 -8.91 -8.94
C LEU A 81 -10.56 -9.19 -10.23
N LYS A 82 -11.40 -10.24 -10.17
CA LYS A 82 -12.51 -10.44 -11.12
C LYS A 82 -13.79 -10.84 -10.42
N ILE A 83 -14.91 -10.36 -10.95
CA ILE A 83 -16.25 -10.64 -10.43
C ILE A 83 -17.02 -11.39 -11.51
N ARG A 84 -17.47 -12.61 -11.18
CA ARG A 84 -18.27 -13.43 -12.11
C ARG A 84 -19.50 -12.64 -12.56
N GLY A 85 -19.72 -12.56 -13.87
CA GLY A 85 -20.83 -11.81 -14.47
C GLY A 85 -20.52 -10.34 -14.76
N ILE A 86 -19.30 -9.86 -14.48
CA ILE A 86 -18.83 -8.52 -14.83
C ILE A 86 -17.55 -8.68 -15.66
N SER A 87 -17.51 -8.11 -16.86
CA SER A 87 -16.29 -8.14 -17.68
C SER A 87 -15.18 -7.33 -17.03
N ALA A 88 -13.91 -7.60 -17.36
CA ALA A 88 -12.80 -6.77 -16.89
C ALA A 88 -12.93 -5.30 -17.31
N TYR A 89 -13.54 -5.06 -18.48
CA TYR A 89 -13.81 -3.72 -18.99
C TYR A 89 -14.84 -3.00 -18.11
N ASP A 90 -16.01 -3.61 -17.87
CA ASP A 90 -17.05 -3.01 -17.04
C ASP A 90 -16.56 -2.81 -15.59
N LEU A 91 -15.79 -3.77 -15.06
CA LEU A 91 -15.22 -3.66 -13.73
C LEU A 91 -14.17 -2.53 -13.65
N ALA A 92 -13.37 -2.34 -14.69
CA ALA A 92 -12.41 -1.23 -14.77
C ALA A 92 -13.09 0.14 -14.84
N ASP A 93 -14.26 0.23 -15.49
CA ASP A 93 -15.06 1.45 -15.58
C ASP A 93 -15.73 1.81 -14.24
N MET A 94 -16.12 0.79 -13.46
CA MET A 94 -16.65 0.97 -12.11
C MET A 94 -15.61 1.43 -11.08
N VAL A 95 -14.35 1.03 -11.24
CA VAL A 95 -13.31 1.36 -10.26
C VAL A 95 -12.91 2.83 -10.37
N LYS A 96 -13.07 3.54 -9.26
CA LYS A 96 -12.62 4.92 -9.11
C LYS A 96 -11.23 4.95 -8.47
N ILE A 97 -10.30 5.68 -9.08
CA ILE A 97 -9.00 6.00 -8.50
C ILE A 97 -8.96 7.52 -8.26
N SER A 98 -8.89 7.93 -6.99
CA SER A 98 -8.79 9.34 -6.60
C SER A 98 -7.38 9.64 -6.11
N PRO A 99 -6.61 10.52 -6.78
CA PRO A 99 -5.38 11.07 -6.23
C PRO A 99 -5.65 12.31 -5.37
N SER A 100 -4.89 12.51 -4.30
CA SER A 100 -4.80 13.80 -3.62
C SER A 100 -4.04 14.82 -4.46
N SER A 101 -4.12 16.10 -4.09
CA SER A 101 -3.11 17.08 -4.51
C SER A 101 -1.74 16.69 -3.92
N ASN A 102 -0.67 17.12 -4.59
CA ASN A 102 0.69 16.92 -4.12
C ASN A 102 0.95 17.80 -2.89
N VAL A 103 1.18 17.17 -1.73
CA VAL A 103 1.52 17.87 -0.48
C VAL A 103 3.04 17.86 -0.31
N TYR A 104 3.66 19.03 -0.18
CA TYR A 104 5.12 19.20 -0.13
C TYR A 104 5.60 19.56 1.29
N GLY A 105 6.69 18.93 1.75
CA GLY A 105 7.31 19.27 3.02
C GLY A 105 8.37 18.27 3.50
N GLN A 106 8.93 18.52 4.69
CA GLN A 106 9.84 17.58 5.38
C GLN A 106 9.10 16.38 5.97
N TYR A 107 7.83 16.56 6.37
CA TYR A 107 6.96 15.53 6.95
C TYR A 107 5.57 15.59 6.29
N PRO A 108 5.47 15.49 4.95
CA PRO A 108 4.21 15.71 4.27
C PRO A 108 3.26 14.53 4.55
N SER A 109 1.98 14.87 4.75
CA SER A 109 0.88 13.94 4.92
C SER A 109 -0.26 14.36 4.01
N ALA A 110 -0.81 13.41 3.26
CA ALA A 110 -1.91 13.62 2.34
C ALA A 110 -3.02 12.61 2.58
N GLU A 111 -4.26 13.06 2.42
CA GLU A 111 -5.45 12.23 2.54
C GLU A 111 -6.36 12.43 1.33
N ILE A 112 -6.99 11.36 0.84
CA ILE A 112 -8.01 11.44 -0.20
C ILE A 112 -9.10 10.38 0.03
N GLY A 113 -10.35 10.78 -0.19
CA GLY A 113 -11.53 9.90 -0.08
C GLY A 113 -11.95 9.28 -1.41
N VAL A 114 -12.76 8.22 -1.34
CA VAL A 114 -13.50 7.70 -2.52
C VAL A 114 -14.61 8.67 -2.99
N GLY A 115 -14.93 9.68 -2.18
CA GLY A 115 -15.69 10.87 -2.57
C GLY A 115 -17.22 10.74 -2.53
N SER A 116 -17.76 9.59 -2.15
CA SER A 116 -19.19 9.40 -1.84
C SER A 116 -19.40 8.11 -1.03
N ASN A 117 -20.56 8.00 -0.38
CA ASN A 117 -20.95 6.79 0.36
C ASN A 117 -21.37 5.63 -0.55
N ASP A 118 -21.59 5.88 -1.85
CA ASP A 118 -21.95 4.87 -2.84
C ASP A 118 -20.78 3.96 -3.21
N TYR A 119 -19.57 4.34 -2.84
CA TYR A 119 -18.35 3.56 -3.03
C TYR A 119 -17.88 3.01 -1.69
N ALA A 120 -17.30 1.83 -1.74
CA ALA A 120 -16.48 1.29 -0.66
C ALA A 120 -15.00 1.50 -1.01
N LEU A 121 -14.19 1.88 -0.02
CA LEU A 121 -12.73 1.87 -0.14
C LEU A 121 -12.27 0.41 -0.18
N VAL A 122 -11.60 0.02 -1.27
CA VAL A 122 -11.11 -1.35 -1.49
C VAL A 122 -9.58 -1.41 -1.55
N GLY A 123 -8.93 -0.26 -1.67
CA GLY A 123 -7.49 -0.15 -1.69
C GLY A 123 -7.05 1.30 -1.68
N GLY A 124 -5.74 1.49 -1.74
CA GLY A 124 -5.12 2.80 -1.84
C GLY A 124 -3.62 2.66 -1.94
N GLY A 125 -2.93 3.78 -1.91
CA GLY A 125 -1.50 3.80 -2.12
C GLY A 125 -0.89 5.17 -1.96
N PHE A 126 0.37 5.28 -2.31
CA PHE A 126 1.13 6.51 -2.22
C PHE A 126 2.24 6.59 -3.27
N ARG A 127 2.64 7.81 -3.57
CA ARG A 127 3.82 8.14 -4.36
C ARG A 127 4.54 9.31 -3.71
N ILE A 128 5.83 9.16 -3.48
CA ILE A 128 6.71 10.25 -3.02
C ILE A 128 7.54 10.71 -4.21
N ASP A 129 7.44 11.99 -4.57
CA ASP A 129 8.30 12.62 -5.57
C ASP A 129 9.53 13.20 -4.87
N TRP A 130 10.59 12.41 -4.77
CA TRP A 130 11.82 12.75 -4.06
C TRP A 130 13.01 12.99 -5.00
N GLN A 131 14.02 13.69 -4.49
CA GLN A 131 15.34 13.84 -5.09
C GLN A 131 16.41 13.75 -3.99
N GLY A 132 17.66 13.44 -4.36
CA GLY A 132 18.77 13.38 -3.40
C GLY A 132 18.51 12.39 -2.25
N TRP A 133 18.66 12.85 -1.00
CA TRP A 133 18.35 12.06 0.20
C TRP A 133 16.88 11.65 0.23
N GLY A 134 15.99 12.60 -0.02
CA GLY A 134 14.56 12.40 -0.21
C GLY A 134 13.79 12.00 1.06
N ASN A 135 12.49 11.78 0.86
CA ASN A 135 11.61 11.25 1.89
C ASN A 135 11.38 9.74 1.71
N MET A 136 11.08 9.08 2.82
CA MET A 136 10.69 7.67 2.87
C MET A 136 9.33 7.53 3.55
N ALA A 137 8.58 6.49 3.16
CA ALA A 137 7.24 6.27 3.68
C ALA A 137 7.23 5.95 5.18
N THR A 138 6.28 6.56 5.88
CA THR A 138 5.96 6.28 7.30
C THR A 138 4.52 5.85 7.49
N ALA A 139 3.65 6.14 6.52
CA ALA A 139 2.27 5.69 6.56
C ALA A 139 1.68 5.53 5.15
N SER A 140 0.83 4.52 4.98
CA SER A 140 -0.07 4.33 3.84
C SER A 140 -1.20 3.41 4.28
N TYR A 141 -2.36 3.95 4.66
CA TYR A 141 -3.41 3.17 5.33
C TYR A 141 -4.82 3.75 5.12
N PRO A 142 -5.88 2.93 5.28
CA PRO A 142 -7.25 3.43 5.29
C PRO A 142 -7.54 4.18 6.60
N ASN A 143 -8.10 5.38 6.53
CA ASN A 143 -8.31 6.25 7.70
C ASN A 143 -9.47 5.76 8.60
N PRO A 144 -9.22 5.26 9.82
CA PRO A 144 -10.29 4.82 10.73
C PRO A 144 -11.23 5.96 11.14
N GLN A 145 -10.74 7.19 11.26
CA GLN A 145 -11.53 8.36 11.67
C GLN A 145 -12.58 8.75 10.60
N SER A 146 -12.37 8.36 9.34
CA SER A 146 -13.34 8.55 8.25
C SER A 146 -14.37 7.40 8.14
N GLY A 147 -14.32 6.42 9.05
CA GLY A 147 -15.05 5.16 8.89
C GLY A 147 -14.48 4.30 7.76
N TYR A 148 -13.17 4.40 7.49
CA TYR A 148 -12.47 3.72 6.40
C TYR A 148 -12.97 4.11 4.98
N ASN A 149 -13.27 5.39 4.75
CA ASN A 149 -13.70 5.92 3.44
C ASN A 149 -12.62 6.77 2.74
N SER A 150 -11.45 6.94 3.36
CA SER A 150 -10.30 7.64 2.79
C SER A 150 -8.98 6.91 3.04
N TRP A 151 -7.98 7.27 2.24
CA TRP A 151 -6.61 6.77 2.35
C TRP A 151 -5.66 7.88 2.78
N VAL A 152 -4.85 7.61 3.79
CA VAL A 152 -3.81 8.52 4.30
C VAL A 152 -2.45 7.98 3.91
N ALA A 153 -1.60 8.87 3.40
CA ALA A 153 -0.20 8.58 3.13
C ALA A 153 0.69 9.65 3.78
N SER A 154 1.77 9.22 4.44
CA SER A 154 2.73 10.11 5.07
C SER A 154 4.16 9.69 4.74
N SER A 155 5.04 10.66 4.66
CA SER A 155 6.48 10.43 4.52
C SER A 155 7.26 11.41 5.37
N LYS A 156 8.56 11.17 5.49
CA LYS A 156 9.48 12.13 6.07
C LYS A 156 10.87 12.05 5.48
N ASP A 157 11.61 13.14 5.56
CA ASP A 157 13.06 13.09 5.43
C ASP A 157 13.67 12.42 6.68
N HIS A 158 14.94 12.02 6.56
CA HIS A 158 15.58 11.24 7.62
C HIS A 158 17.05 11.63 7.75
N LEU A 159 17.40 12.20 8.90
CA LEU A 159 18.73 12.73 9.30
C LEU A 159 19.29 13.89 8.45
N HIS A 160 18.87 14.00 7.19
CA HIS A 160 19.20 15.12 6.32
C HIS A 160 17.91 15.77 5.84
N VAL A 161 17.79 17.09 6.01
CA VAL A 161 16.67 17.86 5.50
C VAL A 161 16.60 17.70 3.99
N SER A 162 15.51 17.12 3.49
CA SER A 162 15.32 16.88 2.06
C SER A 162 13.83 16.78 1.71
N PRO A 163 13.08 17.90 1.79
CA PRO A 163 11.65 17.92 1.54
C PRO A 163 11.26 17.30 0.20
N ALA A 164 10.11 16.64 0.17
CA ALA A 164 9.55 16.00 -1.02
C ALA A 164 8.03 16.20 -1.08
N SER A 165 7.44 15.91 -2.25
CA SER A 165 5.98 15.86 -2.38
C SER A 165 5.47 14.45 -2.14
N ILE A 166 4.27 14.32 -1.59
CA ILE A 166 3.54 13.05 -1.50
C ILE A 166 2.15 13.17 -2.13
N THR A 167 1.76 12.13 -2.86
CA THR A 167 0.41 11.90 -3.39
C THR A 167 -0.18 10.68 -2.69
N SER A 168 -1.38 10.82 -2.12
CA SER A 168 -2.18 9.69 -1.63
C SER A 168 -3.15 9.24 -2.72
N TYR A 169 -3.44 7.94 -2.78
CA TYR A 169 -4.41 7.35 -3.70
C TYR A 169 -5.48 6.59 -2.93
N ALA A 170 -6.75 6.80 -3.25
CA ALA A 170 -7.86 5.99 -2.77
C ALA A 170 -8.51 5.25 -3.95
N ILE A 171 -8.78 3.95 -3.76
CA ILE A 171 -9.40 3.09 -4.76
C ILE A 171 -10.80 2.72 -4.25
N GLY A 172 -11.82 3.12 -5.01
CA GLY A 172 -13.22 2.89 -4.70
C GLY A 172 -13.85 1.89 -5.66
N LEU A 173 -14.70 1.02 -5.13
CA LEU A 173 -15.60 0.16 -5.92
C LEU A 173 -17.06 0.40 -5.48
N PRO A 174 -18.03 0.46 -6.40
CA PRO A 174 -19.42 0.71 -6.06
C PRO A 174 -19.97 -0.34 -5.08
N ARG A 175 -20.77 0.12 -4.12
CA ARG A 175 -21.49 -0.75 -3.18
C ARG A 175 -22.65 -1.50 -3.84
N TRP A 176 -23.12 -1.05 -4.99
CA TRP A 176 -24.13 -1.72 -5.80
C TRP A 176 -23.55 -2.10 -7.16
N LEU A 177 -23.70 -3.37 -7.55
CA LEU A 177 -23.19 -3.93 -8.80
C LEU A 177 -24.38 -4.31 -9.70
N PRO A 178 -24.89 -3.37 -10.52
CA PRO A 178 -26.14 -3.55 -11.27
C PRO A 178 -26.07 -4.70 -12.28
N GLN A 179 -24.90 -4.99 -12.86
CA GLN A 179 -24.67 -6.05 -13.85
C GLN A 179 -25.00 -7.44 -13.31
N ILE A 180 -24.93 -7.61 -11.99
CA ILE A 180 -25.23 -8.88 -11.31
C ILE A 180 -26.36 -8.75 -10.29
N GLY A 181 -26.94 -7.56 -10.11
CA GLY A 181 -28.01 -7.29 -9.16
C GLY A 181 -27.63 -7.59 -7.70
N ARG A 182 -26.39 -7.30 -7.30
CA ARG A 182 -25.87 -7.60 -5.95
C ARG A 182 -25.14 -6.43 -5.32
N SER A 183 -24.99 -6.49 -4.00
CA SER A 183 -24.29 -5.46 -3.23
C SER A 183 -22.88 -5.91 -2.85
N LEU A 184 -22.02 -4.94 -2.58
CA LEU A 184 -20.66 -5.13 -2.09
C LEU A 184 -20.55 -4.64 -0.65
N GLN A 185 -20.05 -5.52 0.20
CA GLN A 185 -19.66 -5.23 1.57
C GLN A 185 -18.14 -5.14 1.64
N ALA A 186 -17.63 -4.07 2.25
CA ALA A 186 -16.20 -3.93 2.58
C ALA A 186 -15.97 -3.99 4.09
N ARG A 187 -14.82 -4.56 4.47
CA ARG A 187 -14.34 -4.68 5.85
C ARG A 187 -12.86 -4.37 5.93
N THR A 188 -12.47 -3.80 7.06
CA THR A 188 -11.07 -3.54 7.40
C THR A 188 -10.75 -4.26 8.70
N THR A 189 -9.72 -5.10 8.69
CA THR A 189 -9.12 -5.68 9.90
C THR A 189 -7.82 -4.96 10.22
N THR A 190 -7.42 -4.95 11.49
CA THR A 190 -6.19 -4.28 11.93
C THR A 190 -5.53 -5.01 13.09
N ALA A 191 -4.20 -4.98 13.12
CA ALA A 191 -3.38 -5.42 14.23
C ALA A 191 -2.20 -4.46 14.42
N ALA A 192 -1.67 -4.38 15.64
CA ALA A 192 -0.48 -3.61 15.96
C ALA A 192 0.63 -4.54 16.47
N SER A 193 1.87 -4.24 16.11
CA SER A 193 3.04 -4.93 16.65
C SER A 193 3.30 -4.53 18.10
N PHE A 194 4.18 -5.29 18.76
CA PHE A 194 4.91 -4.78 19.92
C PHE A 194 5.89 -3.68 19.50
N GLU A 195 6.29 -2.87 20.48
CA GLU A 195 7.31 -1.84 20.30
C GLU A 195 8.68 -2.51 20.08
N SER A 196 9.37 -2.08 19.03
CA SER A 196 10.68 -2.60 18.64
C SER A 196 11.39 -1.60 17.73
N ASN A 197 12.69 -1.77 17.52
CA ASN A 197 13.42 -1.03 16.50
C ASN A 197 13.19 -1.52 15.06
N LYS A 198 12.58 -2.70 14.90
CA LYS A 198 12.25 -3.30 13.62
C LYS A 198 10.86 -3.97 13.67
N PRO A 199 9.81 -3.22 14.03
CA PRO A 199 8.49 -3.78 14.26
C PRO A 199 7.93 -4.32 12.96
N GLY A 200 7.24 -5.46 13.07
CA GLY A 200 6.48 -6.07 12.00
C GLY A 200 5.27 -6.78 12.58
N VAL A 201 4.19 -6.82 11.81
CA VAL A 201 2.96 -7.52 12.15
C VAL A 201 2.23 -7.89 10.86
N ASP A 202 1.53 -9.02 10.90
CA ASP A 202 0.60 -9.43 9.86
C ASP A 202 -0.84 -9.47 10.39
N ILE A 203 -1.79 -9.36 9.47
CA ILE A 203 -3.22 -9.42 9.77
C ILE A 203 -3.96 -10.10 8.64
N ASP A 204 -4.84 -11.04 8.98
CA ASP A 204 -5.74 -11.67 8.02
C ASP A 204 -6.96 -10.78 7.76
N VAL A 205 -7.56 -10.90 6.57
CA VAL A 205 -8.91 -10.36 6.33
C VAL A 205 -9.94 -11.15 7.13
N GLU A 206 -11.10 -10.55 7.37
CA GLU A 206 -12.23 -11.24 8.02
C GLU A 206 -12.66 -12.48 7.21
N ASP A 207 -12.98 -13.57 7.91
CA ASP A 207 -13.43 -14.82 7.28
C ASP A 207 -14.59 -14.59 6.30
N GLY A 208 -14.46 -15.15 5.10
CA GLY A 208 -15.43 -15.00 4.01
C GLY A 208 -15.29 -13.70 3.21
N PHE A 209 -14.29 -12.85 3.49
CA PHE A 209 -13.91 -11.72 2.64
C PHE A 209 -12.71 -12.06 1.77
N ALA A 210 -12.67 -11.48 0.56
CA ALA A 210 -11.54 -11.56 -0.35
C ALA A 210 -10.64 -10.34 -0.18
N LEU A 211 -9.33 -10.53 -0.04
CA LEU A 211 -8.33 -9.46 0.10
C LEU A 211 -8.35 -8.53 -1.12
N THR A 212 -8.35 -7.22 -0.87
CA THR A 212 -8.34 -6.19 -1.93
C THR A 212 -7.24 -5.15 -1.74
N GLY A 213 -6.73 -5.02 -0.52
CA GLY A 213 -5.64 -4.10 -0.24
C GLY A 213 -5.19 -4.22 1.19
N GLY A 214 -4.22 -3.39 1.55
CA GLY A 214 -3.74 -3.28 2.91
C GLY A 214 -2.76 -2.13 3.03
N GLY A 215 -2.41 -1.83 4.27
CA GLY A 215 -1.65 -0.64 4.60
C GLY A 215 -0.90 -0.76 5.91
N GLY A 216 0.02 0.17 6.12
CA GLY A 216 0.85 0.26 7.31
C GLY A 216 0.90 1.67 7.86
N LEU A 217 0.91 1.80 9.19
CA LEU A 217 1.13 3.06 9.90
C LEU A 217 2.20 2.84 10.97
N VAL A 218 3.32 3.56 10.87
CA VAL A 218 4.29 3.64 11.95
C VAL A 218 3.71 4.53 13.05
N GLU A 219 3.59 4.00 14.27
CA GLU A 219 3.04 4.68 15.43
C GLU A 219 4.05 4.66 16.59
N ARG A 220 3.88 5.58 17.55
CA ARG A 220 4.56 5.57 18.86
C ARG A 220 6.08 5.47 18.76
N HIS A 221 6.72 6.52 18.25
CA HIS A 221 8.17 6.65 18.24
C HIS A 221 8.64 7.81 19.13
N ASN A 222 9.83 7.70 19.73
CA ASN A 222 10.36 8.67 20.71
C ASN A 222 11.51 9.53 20.15
N GLY A 223 11.89 9.33 18.89
CA GLY A 223 12.95 10.06 18.21
C GLY A 223 12.78 10.10 16.70
N ALA A 224 13.80 9.67 15.97
CA ALA A 224 13.87 9.77 14.50
C ALA A 224 12.78 8.96 13.77
N GLY A 225 12.14 8.01 14.44
CA GLY A 225 11.08 7.17 13.93
C GLY A 225 11.53 6.10 12.93
N ASN A 226 10.62 5.18 12.65
CA ASN A 226 10.85 4.09 11.72
C ASN A 226 10.33 4.41 10.32
N LEU A 227 10.95 3.76 9.33
CA LEU A 227 10.61 3.88 7.92
C LEU A 227 10.09 2.54 7.40
N ILE A 228 9.05 2.58 6.57
CA ILE A 228 8.41 1.38 6.02
C ILE A 228 9.31 0.76 4.95
N TRP A 229 9.58 -0.54 5.08
CA TRP A 229 10.31 -1.34 4.08
C TRP A 229 9.50 -2.53 3.54
N LYS A 230 8.38 -2.88 4.21
CA LYS A 230 7.48 -3.96 3.79
C LYS A 230 6.02 -3.55 3.92
N MET A 231 5.29 -3.77 2.83
CA MET A 231 3.84 -3.80 2.73
C MET A 231 3.49 -4.89 1.72
N ALA A 232 3.16 -6.10 2.16
CA ALA A 232 3.03 -7.25 1.28
C ALA A 232 1.67 -7.93 1.46
N PRO A 233 0.86 -8.08 0.40
CA PRO A 233 -0.30 -8.95 0.46
C PRO A 233 0.12 -10.42 0.54
N ARG A 234 -0.69 -11.20 1.25
CA ARG A 234 -0.50 -12.64 1.48
C ARG A 234 -1.78 -13.38 1.14
N ILE A 235 -1.69 -14.58 0.55
CA ILE A 235 -2.84 -15.48 0.32
C ILE A 235 -2.76 -16.75 1.17
N HIS A 236 -1.55 -17.17 1.57
CA HIS A 236 -1.32 -18.40 2.33
C HIS A 236 -0.62 -18.12 3.67
N PRO A 237 -1.01 -18.76 4.79
CA PRO A 237 -2.09 -19.75 4.88
C PRO A 237 -3.49 -19.13 4.69
N ASN A 238 -3.64 -17.86 5.07
CA ASN A 238 -4.88 -17.09 4.91
C ASN A 238 -4.63 -15.81 4.08
N PRO A 239 -5.66 -15.24 3.43
CA PRO A 239 -5.55 -13.93 2.81
C PRO A 239 -5.35 -12.83 3.86
N GLY A 240 -4.35 -11.98 3.68
CA GLY A 240 -3.97 -10.98 4.67
C GLY A 240 -2.95 -9.99 4.15
N PHE A 241 -2.40 -9.20 5.06
CA PHE A 241 -1.42 -8.17 4.74
C PHE A 241 -0.33 -8.10 5.82
N ASP A 242 0.92 -8.15 5.38
CA ASP A 242 2.10 -8.06 6.22
C ASP A 242 2.70 -6.66 6.09
N VAL A 243 3.04 -6.02 7.22
CA VAL A 243 3.76 -4.75 7.21
C VAL A 243 4.95 -4.78 8.16
N ALA A 244 6.00 -4.06 7.79
CA ALA A 244 7.14 -3.86 8.67
C ALA A 244 7.83 -2.52 8.41
N SER A 245 8.40 -1.98 9.49
CA SER A 245 9.27 -0.81 9.46
C SER A 245 10.55 -1.07 10.25
N LYS A 246 11.51 -0.16 10.16
CA LYS A 246 12.70 -0.19 11.00
C LYS A 246 13.28 1.20 11.20
N GLU A 247 14.08 1.36 12.24
CA GLU A 247 14.97 2.50 12.43
C GLU A 247 16.04 2.56 11.32
N HIS A 248 16.75 3.68 11.21
CA HIS A 248 17.80 3.85 10.21
C HIS A 248 18.90 4.78 10.72
N ASN A 249 20.12 4.27 10.92
CA ASN A 249 21.30 5.04 11.39
C ASN A 249 21.19 5.77 12.75
N GLN A 250 19.98 6.02 13.25
CA GLN A 250 19.69 6.51 14.58
C GLN A 250 18.74 5.52 15.25
N PRO A 251 19.12 4.94 16.40
CA PRO A 251 18.25 4.03 17.13
C PRO A 251 16.95 4.69 17.54
N ASP A 252 15.83 4.04 17.29
CA ASP A 252 14.52 4.42 17.80
C ASP A 252 13.59 3.21 17.82
N THR A 253 12.69 3.18 18.79
CA THR A 253 11.65 2.16 18.85
C THR A 253 10.35 2.71 18.30
N ALA A 254 9.58 1.86 17.63
CA ALA A 254 8.23 2.18 17.20
C ALA A 254 7.33 0.95 17.28
N THR A 255 6.04 1.20 17.20
CA THR A 255 5.05 0.19 16.81
C THR A 255 4.70 0.36 15.33
N ILE A 256 4.26 -0.70 14.67
CA ILE A 256 3.62 -0.58 13.36
C ILE A 256 2.23 -1.22 13.41
N ARG A 257 1.25 -0.55 12.81
CA ARG A 257 -0.11 -1.05 12.66
C ARG A 257 -0.34 -1.52 11.24
N ALA A 258 -0.78 -2.77 11.09
CA ALA A 258 -1.24 -3.35 9.83
C ALA A 258 -2.73 -3.10 9.62
N TYR A 259 -3.11 -3.00 8.36
CA TYR A 259 -4.48 -2.98 7.89
C TYR A 259 -4.63 -3.96 6.73
N ALA A 260 -5.68 -4.77 6.73
CA ALA A 260 -6.10 -5.54 5.57
C ALA A 260 -7.54 -5.19 5.19
N LEU A 261 -7.76 -4.91 3.90
CA LEU A 261 -9.07 -4.57 3.34
C LEU A 261 -9.62 -5.81 2.61
N GLY A 262 -10.83 -6.20 2.98
CA GLY A 262 -11.54 -7.32 2.37
C GLY A 262 -12.89 -6.88 1.79
N ILE A 263 -13.33 -7.54 0.71
CA ILE A 263 -14.68 -7.37 0.16
C ILE A 263 -15.45 -8.70 0.10
N ARG A 264 -16.78 -8.61 0.14
CA ARG A 264 -17.71 -9.72 -0.08
C ARG A 264 -18.90 -9.26 -0.93
N ILE A 265 -19.36 -10.11 -1.85
CA ILE A 265 -20.58 -9.87 -2.63
C ILE A 265 -21.76 -10.50 -1.90
N VAL A 266 -22.80 -9.70 -1.61
CA VAL A 266 -24.00 -10.07 -0.83
C VAL A 266 -25.28 -9.92 -1.64
#